data_AF-D2QMK3-F1
#
_entry.id   AF-D2QMK3-F1
#
_cell.length_a   1.000
_cell.length_b   1.000
_cell.length_c   1.000
_cell.angle_alpha   90.00
_cell.angle_beta   90.00
_cell.angle_gamma   90.00
#
_symmetry.space_group_name_H-M   'P 1'
#
loop_
_entity.id
_entity.type
_entity.pdbx_description
1 polymer ?
#
loop_
_entity_poly.entity_id
_entity_poly.type
_entity_poly.pdbx_seq_one_letter_code
_entity_poly.pdbx_strand_id
1 'polypeptide(L)'
;MKKALFFVLLCAVWASTPAKAQKFGYVDTEFIFSKMPEYQKALGEIDKFADKWSKDIQDKYVEIDKLQKAYQAEEILLTEDMKRERLRAISDKEREARDYNNKVFGYQGLLFEKKKELMKSPMELVNRAVEKVCLQKKLDFMFDKASDFVMLYTNPRHDYSDYVMEELGLDIKPTATNSNPTNNTTTKPK
;
A
#
# COMPACT_ATOMS: atom_id res chain seq x y z
N MET A 1 14.73 -21.16 -63.36
CA MET A 1 15.19 -22.00 -62.23
C MET A 1 16.04 -21.23 -61.20
N LYS A 2 17.14 -20.55 -61.60
CA LYS A 2 18.02 -19.82 -60.65
C LYS A 2 17.31 -18.69 -59.85
N LYS A 3 16.38 -17.96 -60.49
CA LYS A 3 15.59 -16.89 -59.83
C LYS A 3 14.57 -17.44 -58.81
N ALA A 4 14.00 -18.62 -59.08
CA ALA A 4 13.09 -19.29 -58.14
C ALA A 4 13.86 -19.83 -56.93
N LEU A 5 15.06 -20.38 -57.14
CA LEU A 5 15.93 -20.84 -56.07
C LEU A 5 16.39 -19.68 -55.16
N PHE A 6 16.68 -18.51 -55.75
CA PHE A 6 16.99 -17.29 -55.00
C PHE A 6 15.80 -16.80 -54.16
N PHE A 7 14.59 -16.84 -54.71
CA PHE A 7 13.38 -16.44 -53.99
C PHE A 7 13.06 -17.37 -52.81
N VAL A 8 13.25 -18.68 -52.99
CA VAL A 8 13.09 -19.68 -51.92
C VAL A 8 14.14 -19.48 -50.82
N LEU A 9 15.40 -19.18 -51.19
CA LEU A 9 16.47 -18.91 -50.23
C LEU A 9 16.24 -17.60 -49.46
N LEU A 10 15.70 -16.57 -50.13
CA LEU A 10 15.31 -15.31 -49.48
C LEU A 10 14.16 -15.50 -48.50
N CYS A 11 13.13 -16.27 -48.86
CA CYS A 11 12.02 -16.60 -47.96
C CYS A 11 12.48 -17.44 -46.75
N ALA A 12 13.42 -18.36 -46.94
CA ALA A 12 13.97 -19.17 -45.84
C ALA A 12 14.72 -18.31 -44.80
N VAL A 13 15.46 -17.29 -45.24
CA VAL A 13 16.17 -16.36 -44.34
C VAL A 13 15.20 -15.48 -43.54
N TRP A 14 14.08 -15.07 -44.13
CA TRP A 14 13.05 -14.29 -43.44
C TRP A 14 12.23 -15.13 -42.45
N ALA A 15 12.00 -16.41 -42.76
CA ALA A 15 11.31 -17.35 -41.88
C ALA A 15 12.12 -17.73 -40.62
N SER A 16 13.43 -17.48 -40.61
CA SER A 16 14.31 -17.78 -39.46
C SER A 16 14.42 -16.65 -38.43
N THR A 17 13.56 -15.63 -38.46
CA THR A 17 13.54 -14.62 -37.40
C THR A 17 12.87 -15.22 -36.14
N PRO A 18 13.59 -15.41 -35.02
CA PRO A 18 12.97 -15.94 -33.82
C PRO A 18 11.97 -14.91 -33.29
N ALA A 19 10.72 -15.34 -33.07
CA ALA A 19 9.73 -14.52 -32.40
C ALA A 19 10.24 -14.17 -31.00
N LYS A 20 10.48 -12.88 -30.74
CA LYS A 20 10.81 -12.36 -29.42
C LYS A 20 9.53 -12.36 -28.58
N ALA A 21 9.30 -13.43 -27.81
CA ALA A 21 8.25 -13.42 -26.81
C ALA A 21 8.63 -12.42 -25.71
N GLN A 22 7.73 -11.46 -25.41
CA GLN A 22 7.90 -10.53 -24.31
C GLN A 22 7.96 -11.30 -22.99
N LYS A 23 8.94 -10.98 -22.16
CA LYS A 23 9.11 -11.66 -20.88
C LYS A 23 8.43 -10.85 -19.79
N PHE A 24 7.40 -11.44 -19.19
CA PHE A 24 6.70 -10.86 -18.06
C PHE A 24 6.84 -11.73 -16.81
N GLY A 25 6.77 -11.08 -15.66
CA GLY A 25 6.70 -11.70 -14.35
C GLY A 25 5.65 -11.01 -13.49
N TYR A 26 5.36 -11.57 -12.33
CA TYR A 26 4.61 -10.90 -11.29
C TYR A 26 5.29 -11.05 -9.93
N VAL A 27 4.96 -10.14 -9.02
CA VAL A 27 5.37 -10.13 -7.62
C VAL A 27 4.15 -9.90 -6.73
N ASP A 28 4.25 -10.32 -5.48
CA ASP A 28 3.27 -10.02 -4.43
C ASP A 28 3.89 -8.98 -3.49
N THR A 29 3.69 -7.68 -3.80
CA THR A 29 4.34 -6.62 -3.01
C THR A 29 3.77 -6.53 -1.60
N GLU A 30 2.49 -6.84 -1.40
CA GLU A 30 1.85 -6.93 -0.09
C GLU A 30 2.55 -7.98 0.77
N PHE A 31 2.79 -9.18 0.23
CA PHE A 31 3.56 -10.20 0.91
C PHE A 31 4.98 -9.74 1.22
N ILE A 32 5.68 -9.13 0.27
CA ILE A 32 7.04 -8.61 0.48
C ILE A 32 7.07 -7.57 1.60
N PHE A 33 6.19 -6.57 1.57
CA PHE A 33 6.08 -5.54 2.61
C PHE A 33 5.80 -6.16 3.98
N SER A 34 4.94 -7.19 4.05
CA SER A 34 4.64 -7.88 5.31
C SER A 34 5.89 -8.46 6.00
N LYS A 35 6.94 -8.79 5.22
CA LYS A 35 8.21 -9.35 5.72
C LYS A 35 9.29 -8.31 5.97
N MET A 36 9.10 -7.06 5.56
CA MET A 36 10.10 -6.00 5.68
C MET A 36 10.08 -5.35 7.08
N PRO A 37 11.17 -5.39 7.85
CA PRO A 37 11.28 -4.68 9.13
C PRO A 37 11.07 -3.16 8.99
N GLU A 38 11.55 -2.56 7.89
CA GLU A 38 11.40 -1.14 7.59
C GLU A 38 9.94 -0.74 7.39
N TYR A 39 9.15 -1.61 6.76
CA TYR A 39 7.72 -1.39 6.59
C TYR A 39 6.99 -1.46 7.93
N GLN A 40 7.28 -2.47 8.76
CA GLN A 40 6.71 -2.58 10.11
C GLN A 40 7.08 -1.39 10.99
N LYS A 41 8.32 -0.91 10.89
CA LYS A 41 8.77 0.30 11.58
C LYS A 41 8.00 1.53 11.11
N ALA A 42 7.80 1.70 9.80
CA ALA A 42 7.03 2.81 9.25
C ALA A 42 5.57 2.78 9.74
N LEU A 43 4.92 1.61 9.74
CA LEU A 43 3.57 1.44 10.30
C LEU A 43 3.52 1.83 11.78
N GLY A 44 4.47 1.35 12.59
CA GLY A 44 4.53 1.72 14.00
C GLY A 44 4.74 3.21 14.23
N GLU A 45 5.52 3.90 13.41
CA GLU A 45 5.66 5.36 13.49
C GLU A 45 4.38 6.09 13.07
N ILE A 46 3.69 5.62 12.01
CA ILE A 46 2.39 6.14 11.59
C ILE A 46 1.37 6.04 12.73
N ASP A 47 1.29 4.90 13.39
CA ASP A 47 0.36 4.66 14.50
C ASP A 47 0.67 5.57 15.69
N LYS A 48 1.95 5.74 16.04
CA LYS A 48 2.37 6.71 17.08
C LYS A 48 1.92 8.14 16.77
N PHE A 49 2.03 8.58 15.51
CA PHE A 49 1.56 9.90 15.11
C PHE A 49 0.02 10.00 15.19
N ALA A 50 -0.69 8.97 14.73
CA ALA A 50 -2.15 8.91 14.82
C ALA A 50 -2.62 8.97 16.28
N ASP A 51 -2.04 8.17 17.16
CA ASP A 51 -2.36 8.14 18.60
C ASP A 51 -2.05 9.47 19.27
N LYS A 52 -0.89 10.06 18.97
CA LYS A 52 -0.49 11.36 19.51
C LYS A 52 -1.52 12.43 19.15
N TRP A 53 -1.88 12.56 17.88
CA TRP A 53 -2.84 13.58 17.47
C TRP A 53 -4.27 13.28 17.91
N SER A 54 -4.65 11.99 18.00
CA SER A 54 -5.93 11.60 18.58
C SER A 54 -6.02 12.07 20.03
N LYS A 55 -4.95 11.87 20.81
CA LYS A 55 -4.85 12.37 22.19
C LYS A 55 -4.89 13.91 22.25
N ASP A 56 -4.14 14.59 21.40
CA ASP A 56 -4.14 16.07 21.36
C ASP A 56 -5.54 16.63 21.06
N ILE A 57 -6.33 15.97 20.21
CA ILE A 57 -7.72 16.33 19.92
C ILE A 57 -8.63 16.00 21.11
N GLN A 58 -8.46 14.83 21.73
CA GLN A 58 -9.22 14.44 22.90
C GLN A 58 -9.03 15.43 24.06
N ASP A 59 -7.78 15.85 24.31
CA ASP A 59 -7.45 16.82 25.35
C ASP A 59 -8.14 18.18 25.10
N LYS A 60 -8.26 18.61 23.84
CA LYS A 60 -9.03 19.82 23.47
C LYS A 60 -10.52 19.66 23.78
N TYR A 61 -11.12 18.51 23.48
CA TYR A 61 -12.53 18.27 23.81
C TYR A 61 -12.77 18.15 25.32
N VAL A 62 -11.82 17.61 26.08
CA VAL A 62 -11.87 17.60 27.55
C VAL A 62 -11.81 19.03 28.11
N GLU A 63 -11.01 19.92 27.54
CA GLU A 63 -10.99 21.34 27.92
C GLU A 63 -12.34 22.02 27.64
N ILE A 64 -12.92 21.76 26.47
CA ILE A 64 -14.24 22.29 26.09
C ILE A 64 -15.33 21.81 27.06
N ASP A 65 -15.37 20.51 27.37
CA ASP A 65 -16.34 19.92 28.31
C ASP A 65 -16.21 20.55 29.71
N LYS A 66 -14.99 20.81 30.19
CA LYS A 66 -14.77 21.54 31.45
C LYS A 66 -15.32 22.96 31.40
N LEU A 67 -15.10 23.69 30.31
CA LEU A 67 -15.63 25.05 30.15
C LEU A 67 -17.17 25.07 30.11
N GLN A 68 -17.77 24.10 29.41
CA GLN A 68 -19.23 23.95 29.34
C GLN A 68 -19.82 23.64 30.73
N LYS A 69 -19.22 22.71 31.49
CA LYS A 69 -19.66 22.39 32.85
C LYS A 69 -19.51 23.57 33.80
N ALA A 70 -18.40 24.32 33.71
CA ALA A 70 -18.20 25.52 34.51
C ALA A 70 -19.25 26.58 34.19
N TYR A 71 -19.53 26.82 32.89
CA TYR A 71 -20.59 27.73 32.47
C TYR A 71 -21.96 27.34 33.02
N GLN A 72 -22.34 26.06 32.94
CA GLN A 72 -23.62 25.56 33.48
C GLN A 72 -23.74 25.75 35.00
N ALA A 73 -22.66 25.53 35.74
CA ALA A 73 -22.64 25.71 37.19
C ALA A 73 -22.75 27.19 37.62
N GLU A 74 -22.15 28.09 36.84
CA GLU A 74 -22.10 29.52 37.13
C GLU A 74 -23.26 30.31 36.48
N GLU A 75 -24.03 29.72 35.57
CA GLU A 75 -24.96 30.41 34.66
C GLU A 75 -25.89 31.43 35.36
N ILE A 76 -26.46 31.04 36.51
CA ILE A 76 -27.41 31.85 37.28
C ILE A 76 -26.73 33.08 37.92
N LEU A 77 -25.42 33.01 38.12
CA LEU A 77 -24.59 34.06 38.72
C LEU A 77 -24.05 35.06 37.69
N LEU A 78 -24.19 34.75 36.39
CA LEU A 78 -23.61 35.54 35.30
C LEU A 78 -24.59 36.58 34.76
N THR A 79 -24.09 37.77 34.43
CA THR A 79 -24.83 38.76 33.63
C THR A 79 -24.92 38.31 32.17
N GLU A 80 -25.84 38.89 31.41
CA GLU A 80 -26.00 38.56 29.97
C GLU A 80 -24.73 38.82 29.14
N ASP A 81 -23.96 39.85 29.48
CA ASP A 81 -22.67 40.12 28.83
C ASP A 81 -21.64 39.03 29.13
N MET A 82 -21.53 38.62 30.39
CA MET A 82 -20.63 37.54 30.81
C MET A 82 -21.03 36.20 30.18
N LYS A 83 -22.33 35.89 30.09
CA LYS A 83 -22.82 34.67 29.42
C LYS A 83 -22.40 34.66 27.96
N ARG A 84 -22.60 35.76 27.24
CA ARG A 84 -22.21 35.90 25.84
C ARG A 84 -20.71 35.72 25.64
N GLU A 85 -19.88 36.26 26.53
CA GLU A 85 -18.43 36.09 26.46
C GLU A 85 -18.01 34.62 26.67
N ARG A 86 -18.56 33.95 27.69
CA ARG A 86 -18.29 32.52 27.97
C ARG A 86 -18.71 31.62 26.81
N LEU A 87 -19.91 31.84 26.27
CA LEU A 87 -20.41 31.08 25.12
C LEU A 87 -19.56 31.30 23.86
N ARG A 88 -19.08 32.52 23.63
CA ARG A 88 -18.12 32.80 22.53
C ARG A 88 -16.82 32.04 22.72
N ALA A 89 -16.23 32.09 23.91
CA ALA A 89 -14.98 31.37 24.20
C ALA A 89 -15.12 29.84 23.99
N ILE A 90 -16.25 29.25 24.43
CA ILE A 90 -16.55 27.84 24.19
C ILE A 90 -16.67 27.55 22.70
N SER A 91 -17.46 28.36 21.97
CA SER A 91 -17.64 28.21 20.52
C SER A 91 -16.34 28.34 19.72
N ASP A 92 -15.47 29.28 20.11
CA ASP A 92 -14.16 29.46 19.50
C ASP A 92 -13.26 28.23 19.73
N LYS A 93 -13.22 27.69 20.96
CA LYS A 93 -12.49 26.46 21.29
C LYS A 93 -13.01 25.24 20.53
N GLU A 94 -14.33 25.11 20.39
CA GLU A 94 -14.95 24.06 19.59
C GLU A 94 -14.57 24.16 18.11
N ARG A 95 -14.56 25.38 17.55
CA ARG A 95 -14.09 25.61 16.18
C ARG A 95 -12.62 25.21 16.03
N GLU A 96 -11.76 25.65 16.95
CA GLU A 96 -10.34 25.27 16.93
C GLU A 96 -10.12 23.76 17.00
N ALA A 97 -10.87 23.05 17.83
CA ALA A 97 -10.79 21.59 17.93
C ALA A 97 -11.22 20.90 16.62
N ARG A 98 -12.32 21.35 16.01
CA ARG A 98 -12.78 20.84 14.70
C ARG A 98 -11.79 21.12 13.59
N ASP A 99 -11.28 22.34 13.51
CA ASP A 99 -10.31 22.75 12.49
C ASP A 99 -9.00 21.95 12.65
N TYR A 100 -8.55 21.74 13.89
CA TYR A 100 -7.38 20.91 14.17
C TYR A 100 -7.61 19.44 13.79
N ASN A 101 -8.77 18.87 14.11
CA ASN A 101 -9.13 17.53 13.70
C ASN A 101 -9.12 17.38 12.17
N ASN A 102 -9.73 18.32 11.44
CA ASN A 102 -9.74 18.32 9.99
C ASN A 102 -8.34 18.53 9.39
N LYS A 103 -7.51 19.37 10.02
CA LYS A 103 -6.11 19.55 9.60
C LYS A 103 -5.29 18.27 9.72
N VAL A 104 -5.53 17.46 10.75
CA VAL A 104 -4.79 16.21 10.97
C VAL A 104 -5.36 15.06 10.14
N PHE A 105 -6.66 14.81 10.27
CA PHE A 105 -7.36 13.62 9.77
C PHE A 105 -8.24 13.87 8.55
N GLY A 106 -8.33 15.11 8.07
CA GLY A 106 -9.04 15.44 6.84
C GLY A 106 -8.36 14.90 5.59
N TYR A 107 -9.01 15.14 4.45
CA TYR A 107 -8.48 14.73 3.15
C TYR A 107 -7.12 15.38 2.89
N GLN A 108 -6.10 14.57 2.59
CA GLN A 108 -4.71 15.01 2.46
C GLN A 108 -4.19 15.81 3.68
N GLY A 109 -4.72 15.50 4.87
CA GLY A 109 -4.26 16.11 6.13
C GLY A 109 -2.87 15.65 6.55
N LEU A 110 -2.42 16.12 7.72
CA LEU A 110 -1.07 15.83 8.22
C LEU A 110 -0.78 14.33 8.35
N LEU A 111 -1.76 13.52 8.76
CA LEU A 111 -1.55 12.07 8.87
C LEU A 111 -1.35 11.42 7.51
N PHE A 112 -2.06 11.88 6.47
CA PHE A 112 -1.87 11.38 5.12
C PHE A 112 -0.46 11.70 4.60
N GLU A 113 -0.01 12.94 4.79
CA GLU A 113 1.35 13.34 4.39
C GLU A 113 2.42 12.56 5.15
N LYS A 114 2.23 12.33 6.45
CA LYS A 114 3.15 11.49 7.24
C LYS A 114 3.16 10.03 6.79
N LYS A 115 2.00 9.45 6.47
CA LYS A 115 1.94 8.12 5.87
C LYS A 115 2.75 8.06 4.59
N LYS A 116 2.55 9.01 3.68
CA LYS A 116 3.28 9.10 2.40
C LYS A 116 4.79 9.25 2.60
N GLU A 117 5.22 10.11 3.52
CA GLU A 117 6.63 10.34 3.85
C GLU A 117 7.29 9.06 4.39
N LEU A 118 6.68 8.41 5.38
CA LEU A 118 7.23 7.22 6.04
C LEU A 118 7.20 5.99 5.13
N MET A 119 6.19 5.88 4.27
CA MET A 119 6.06 4.79 3.29
C MET A 119 7.04 4.90 2.11
N LYS A 120 7.59 6.08 1.86
CA LYS A 120 8.48 6.33 0.73
C LYS A 120 9.71 5.43 0.76
N SER A 121 10.36 5.29 1.93
CA SER A 121 11.60 4.51 2.04
C SER A 121 11.40 3.01 1.80
N PRO A 122 10.42 2.33 2.44
CA PRO A 122 10.09 0.94 2.10
C PRO A 122 9.76 0.75 0.62
N MET A 123 8.96 1.64 0.04
CA MET A 123 8.60 1.59 -1.39
C MET A 123 9.83 1.68 -2.30
N GLU A 124 10.75 2.60 -2.01
CA GLU A 124 11.99 2.74 -2.78
C GLU A 124 12.90 1.51 -2.68
N LEU A 125 12.94 0.83 -1.53
CA LEU A 125 13.70 -0.41 -1.37
C LEU A 125 13.14 -1.51 -2.26
N VAL A 126 11.83 -1.74 -2.21
CA VAL A 126 11.16 -2.74 -3.05
C VAL A 126 11.32 -2.41 -4.53
N ASN A 127 11.12 -1.16 -4.93
CA ASN A 127 11.27 -0.75 -6.33
C ASN A 127 12.68 -1.02 -6.87
N ARG A 128 13.72 -0.70 -6.10
CA ARG A 128 15.11 -1.01 -6.49
C ARG A 128 15.36 -2.52 -6.58
N ALA A 129 14.79 -3.31 -5.67
CA ALA A 129 14.94 -4.76 -5.70
C ALA A 129 14.23 -5.36 -6.91
N VAL A 130 13.00 -4.93 -7.20
CA VAL A 130 12.24 -5.33 -8.40
C VAL A 130 12.99 -4.97 -9.67
N GLU A 131 13.52 -3.74 -9.77
CA GLU A 131 14.29 -3.29 -10.94
C GLU A 131 15.50 -4.20 -11.20
N LYS A 132 16.28 -4.51 -10.15
CA LYS A 132 17.42 -5.42 -10.27
C LYS A 132 17.00 -6.82 -10.71
N VAL A 133 15.94 -7.37 -10.14
CA VAL A 133 15.41 -8.69 -10.53
C VAL A 133 14.96 -8.69 -11.99
N CYS A 134 14.27 -7.64 -12.45
CA CYS A 134 13.88 -7.48 -13.86
C CYS A 134 15.09 -7.49 -14.79
N LEU A 135 16.14 -6.73 -14.47
CA LEU A 135 17.37 -6.67 -15.25
C LEU A 135 18.09 -8.03 -15.28
N GLN A 136 18.22 -8.69 -14.13
CA GLN A 136 18.88 -10.00 -14.02
C GLN A 136 18.13 -11.10 -14.79
N LYS A 137 16.80 -11.12 -14.69
CA LYS A 137 15.94 -12.13 -15.32
C LYS A 137 15.54 -11.77 -16.76
N LYS A 138 15.94 -10.59 -17.24
CA LYS A 138 15.63 -10.04 -18.56
C LYS A 138 14.12 -9.96 -18.78
N LEU A 139 13.41 -9.43 -17.78
CA LEU A 139 11.98 -9.18 -17.85
C LEU A 139 11.73 -7.78 -18.39
N ASP A 140 10.79 -7.66 -19.32
CA ASP A 140 10.36 -6.39 -19.88
C ASP A 140 9.23 -5.78 -19.04
N PHE A 141 8.45 -6.63 -18.36
CA PHE A 141 7.33 -6.23 -17.51
C PHE A 141 7.31 -7.01 -16.20
N MET A 142 7.00 -6.31 -15.11
CA MET A 142 6.68 -6.91 -13.82
C MET A 142 5.32 -6.38 -13.37
N PHE A 143 4.40 -7.29 -13.06
CA PHE A 143 3.10 -6.93 -12.54
C PHE A 143 3.02 -7.17 -11.04
N ASP A 144 2.25 -6.34 -10.35
CA ASP A 144 1.98 -6.54 -8.94
C ASP A 144 0.62 -7.23 -8.77
N LYS A 145 0.62 -8.37 -8.08
CA LYS A 145 -0.60 -9.10 -7.73
C LYS A 145 -1.48 -8.32 -6.74
N ALA A 146 -0.88 -7.44 -5.94
CA ALA A 146 -1.60 -6.57 -5.01
C ALA A 146 -2.17 -5.30 -5.67
N SER A 147 -1.97 -5.13 -6.99
CA SER A 147 -2.54 -3.99 -7.72
C SER A 147 -4.04 -4.14 -7.99
N ASP A 148 -4.69 -3.05 -8.40
CA ASP A 148 -6.12 -3.02 -8.74
C ASP A 148 -6.48 -3.92 -9.96
N PHE A 149 -5.49 -4.37 -10.74
CA PHE A 149 -5.72 -5.28 -11.85
C PHE A 149 -5.84 -6.73 -11.38
N VAL A 150 -7.01 -7.33 -11.61
CA VAL A 150 -7.30 -8.70 -11.18
C VAL A 150 -6.57 -9.74 -12.04
N MET A 151 -5.64 -10.47 -11.42
CA MET A 151 -5.03 -11.67 -12.02
C MET A 151 -5.82 -12.92 -11.61
N LEU A 152 -6.78 -13.35 -12.44
CA LEU A 152 -7.63 -14.52 -12.15
C LEU A 152 -6.84 -15.83 -12.00
N TYR A 153 -5.78 -15.98 -12.79
CA TYR A 153 -4.86 -17.10 -12.71
C TYR A 153 -3.47 -16.64 -13.10
N THR A 154 -2.48 -17.06 -12.33
CA THR A 154 -1.06 -16.89 -12.65
C THR A 154 -0.40 -18.26 -12.64
N ASN A 155 0.56 -18.47 -13.54
CA ASN A 155 1.42 -19.64 -13.45
C ASN A 155 2.56 -19.33 -12.47
N PRO A 156 2.73 -20.09 -11.37
CA PRO A 156 3.74 -19.81 -10.34
C PRO A 156 5.17 -19.70 -10.84
N ARG A 157 5.49 -20.26 -12.02
CA ARG A 157 6.83 -20.08 -12.63
C ARG A 157 7.17 -18.63 -12.99
N HIS A 158 6.16 -17.76 -13.05
CA HIS A 158 6.30 -16.34 -13.31
C HIS A 158 6.21 -15.50 -12.03
N ASP A 159 6.17 -16.14 -10.86
CA ASP A 159 6.30 -15.47 -9.57
C ASP A 159 7.78 -15.15 -9.32
N TYR A 160 8.09 -13.88 -9.10
CA TYR A 160 9.44 -13.43 -8.78
C TYR A 160 9.57 -12.89 -7.35
N SER A 161 8.54 -13.07 -6.51
CA SER A 161 8.52 -12.53 -5.15
C SER A 161 9.71 -13.03 -4.33
N ASP A 162 10.08 -14.31 -4.45
CA ASP A 162 11.23 -14.90 -3.75
C ASP A 162 12.55 -14.23 -4.14
N TYR A 163 12.76 -13.92 -5.42
CA TYR A 163 13.97 -13.23 -5.87
C TYR A 163 14.03 -11.78 -5.36
N VAL A 164 12.88 -11.11 -5.25
CA VAL A 164 12.82 -9.75 -4.70
C VAL A 164 13.10 -9.78 -3.19
N MET A 165 12.57 -10.77 -2.47
CA MET A 165 12.90 -10.96 -1.05
C MET A 165 14.39 -11.26 -0.83
N GLU A 166 14.99 -12.08 -1.70
CA GLU A 166 16.44 -12.38 -1.68
C GLU A 166 17.26 -11.11 -1.88
N GLU A 167 16.92 -10.28 -2.87
CA GLU A 167 17.60 -9.01 -3.14
C GLU A 167 17.44 -8.00 -1.98
N LEU A 168 16.36 -8.09 -1.22
CA LEU A 168 16.12 -7.32 0.01
C LEU A 168 16.82 -7.92 1.24
N GLY A 169 17.43 -9.10 1.13
CA GLY A 169 18.07 -9.79 2.25
C GLY A 169 17.08 -10.34 3.28
N LEU A 170 15.85 -10.64 2.87
CA LEU A 170 14.80 -11.16 3.74
C LEU A 170 14.81 -12.70 3.72
N ASP A 171 14.56 -13.30 4.89
CA ASP A 171 14.50 -14.76 5.02
C ASP A 171 13.32 -15.36 4.24
N ILE A 172 13.64 -16.15 3.22
CA ILE A 172 12.68 -16.96 2.46
C ILE A 172 12.42 -18.24 3.26
N LYS A 173 11.74 -18.17 4.41
CA LYS A 173 11.16 -19.40 4.97
C LYS A 173 9.97 -19.79 4.08
N PRO A 174 10.02 -20.94 3.40
CA PRO A 174 8.98 -21.32 2.47
C PRO A 174 7.67 -21.53 3.23
N THR A 175 6.67 -20.71 2.91
CA THR A 175 5.28 -21.07 3.24
C THR A 175 4.90 -22.15 2.25
N ALA A 176 4.71 -23.37 2.76
CA ALA A 176 4.53 -24.59 2.00
C ALA A 176 3.65 -24.39 0.76
N THR A 177 4.20 -24.80 -0.38
CA THR A 177 3.49 -25.11 -1.61
C THR A 177 2.28 -25.98 -1.28
N ASN A 178 1.06 -25.44 -1.35
CA ASN A 178 -0.15 -26.25 -1.40
C ASN A 178 -0.22 -26.89 -2.80
N SER A 179 0.56 -27.96 -2.99
CA SER A 179 0.28 -28.97 -4.00
C SER A 179 -1.06 -29.63 -3.64
N ASN A 180 -2.10 -29.28 -4.38
CA ASN A 180 -3.41 -29.90 -4.24
C ASN A 180 -3.30 -31.39 -4.67
N PRO A 181 -3.60 -32.37 -3.80
CA PRO A 181 -3.60 -33.77 -4.21
C PRO A 181 -4.91 -34.08 -4.94
N THR A 182 -4.78 -34.46 -6.21
CA THR A 182 -5.54 -35.53 -6.87
C THR A 182 -7.00 -35.73 -6.43
N ASN A 183 -7.94 -35.08 -7.12
CA ASN A 183 -9.34 -35.53 -7.15
C ASN A 183 -9.50 -36.57 -8.26
N ASN A 184 -9.42 -37.84 -7.88
CA ASN A 184 -9.70 -38.98 -8.73
C ASN A 184 -11.22 -39.24 -8.74
N THR A 185 -11.94 -38.61 -9.66
CA THR A 185 -13.35 -38.96 -9.91
C THR A 185 -13.39 -40.12 -10.90
N THR A 186 -13.46 -41.34 -10.36
CA THR A 186 -13.89 -42.52 -11.11
C THR A 186 -15.30 -42.31 -11.63
N THR A 187 -15.43 -42.03 -12.92
CA THR A 187 -16.64 -42.25 -13.69
C THR A 187 -16.78 -43.74 -13.97
N LYS A 188 -17.81 -44.37 -13.41
CA LYS A 188 -18.24 -45.71 -13.80
C LYS A 188 -19.44 -45.57 -14.74
N PRO A 189 -19.37 -46.06 -16.00
CA PRO A 189 -20.55 -46.14 -16.85
C PRO A 189 -21.21 -47.52 -16.76
N LYS A 190 -22.54 -47.50 -16.63
CA LYS A 190 -23.54 -48.59 -16.73
C LYS A 190 -23.46 -49.74 -15.72
#